data_AF-A0A8X6F300-F1
#
_entry.id   AF-A0A8X6F300-F1
#
_cell.length_a   1.000
_cell.length_b   1.000
_cell.length_c   1.000
_cell.angle_alpha   90.00
_cell.angle_beta   90.00
_cell.angle_gamma   90.00
#
_symmetry.space_group_name_H-M   'P 1'
#
loop_
_entity.id
_entity.type
_entity.pdbx_description
1 polymer ?
#
loop_
_entity_poly.entity_id
_entity_poly.type
_entity_poly.pdbx_seq_one_letter_code
_entity_poly.pdbx_strand_id
1 'polypeptide(L)'
;MIEHGNANFLSRLPKTSEDLEVKDDITIFQMSQIEALPFTSKELRQETGKDIELGPLLKALREGNFRRMSWKELHAGHLGIVKMKAIARSFVYWKNIDKDIEEASKNCVDCARYKADPTKAKVHYWEYPSMPWEHIHVDFAGPIFEHTFFLIVDAHSKWLEVYPMKTTTTKKTI
;
A
#
# COMPACT_ATOMS: atom_id res chain seq x y z
N MET A 1 -5.50 -5.31 24.66
CA MET A 1 -4.42 -6.28 24.95
C MET A 1 -4.17 -7.02 23.65
N ILE A 2 -3.21 -6.64 22.82
CA ILE A 2 -1.76 -6.70 23.05
C ILE A 2 -1.09 -5.37 22.66
N GLU A 3 -0.13 -5.01 23.50
CA GLU A 3 0.77 -3.87 23.48
C GLU A 3 2.01 -4.11 22.60
N HIS A 4 2.61 -3.02 22.12
CA HIS A 4 4.01 -2.87 21.67
C HIS A 4 4.47 -3.57 20.39
N GLY A 5 4.62 -2.74 19.35
CA GLY A 5 5.55 -2.95 18.23
C GLY A 5 6.31 -1.67 17.93
N ASN A 6 7.23 -1.27 18.81
CA ASN A 6 8.18 -0.20 18.51
C ASN A 6 9.20 -0.67 17.46
N ALA A 7 9.32 0.06 16.35
CA ALA A 7 10.53 0.09 15.52
C ALA A 7 10.68 1.45 14.82
N ASN A 8 10.82 2.47 15.67
CA ASN A 8 11.03 3.88 15.36
C ASN A 8 12.45 4.19 14.81
N PHE A 9 12.99 3.37 13.92
CA PHE A 9 14.40 3.49 13.48
C PHE A 9 14.60 3.88 12.00
N LEU A 10 13.52 4.05 11.23
CA LEU A 10 13.58 4.23 9.77
C LEU A 10 13.16 5.62 9.28
N SER A 11 12.92 6.56 10.19
CA SER A 11 12.63 7.96 9.89
C SER A 11 13.85 8.77 9.42
N ARG A 12 15.04 8.17 9.31
CA ARG A 12 16.34 8.88 9.13
C ARG A 12 17.04 8.68 7.78
N LEU A 13 16.35 8.24 6.72
CA LEU A 13 16.88 8.30 5.34
C LEU A 13 16.39 9.59 4.65
N PRO A 14 17.16 10.17 3.70
CA PRO A 14 17.01 11.58 3.34
C PRO A 14 15.66 11.87 2.69
N LYS A 15 14.86 12.69 3.36
CA LYS A 15 13.65 13.29 2.80
C LYS A 15 14.05 14.38 1.79
N THR A 16 13.33 14.43 0.67
CA THR A 16 13.37 15.54 -0.27
C THR A 16 12.92 16.81 0.45
N SER A 17 13.59 17.93 0.19
CA SER A 17 13.64 19.17 0.97
C SER A 17 12.33 19.97 1.11
N GLU A 18 11.18 19.40 0.79
CA GLU A 18 9.92 20.14 0.64
C GLU A 18 8.84 19.82 1.69
N ASP A 19 9.00 18.75 2.47
CA ASP A 19 8.07 18.45 3.57
C ASP A 19 8.67 18.90 4.92
N LEU A 20 8.36 20.13 5.31
CA LEU A 20 8.80 20.78 6.54
C LEU A 20 8.51 19.93 7.78
N GLU A 21 9.59 19.52 8.43
CA GLU A 21 9.59 18.73 9.66
C GLU A 21 9.21 19.57 10.88
N VAL A 22 8.19 19.12 11.63
CA VAL A 22 8.17 19.36 13.07
C VAL A 22 9.33 18.54 13.64
N LYS A 23 10.50 19.16 13.79
CA LYS A 23 11.63 18.54 14.49
C LYS A 23 11.24 18.44 15.95
N ASP A 24 11.21 17.23 16.50
CA ASP A 24 10.97 17.06 17.93
C ASP A 24 12.09 17.73 18.75
N ASP A 25 11.77 18.15 19.98
CA ASP A 25 12.69 18.90 20.84
C ASP A 25 14.01 18.16 21.08
N ILE A 26 13.97 16.82 21.06
CA ILE A 26 15.14 15.95 21.20
C ILE A 26 16.06 16.08 19.98
N THR A 27 15.51 16.07 18.77
CA THR A 27 16.25 16.22 17.53
C THR A 27 16.82 17.62 17.41
N ILE A 28 16.05 18.65 17.78
CA ILE A 28 16.53 20.04 17.84
C ILE A 28 17.69 20.15 18.83
N PHE A 29 17.56 19.58 20.03
CA PHE A 29 18.63 19.57 21.02
C PHE A 29 19.88 18.85 20.49
N GLN A 30 19.75 17.65 19.94
CA GLN A 30 20.88 16.90 19.36
C GLN A 30 21.56 17.66 18.21
N MET A 31 20.78 18.28 17.31
CA MET A 31 21.32 19.10 16.24
C MET A 31 22.07 20.33 16.79
N SER A 32 21.51 21.01 17.80
CA SER A 32 22.17 22.16 18.42
C SER A 32 23.49 21.80 19.09
N GLN A 33 23.57 20.63 19.76
CA GLN A 33 24.82 20.13 20.34
C GLN A 33 25.85 19.79 19.26
N ILE A 34 25.42 19.22 18.12
CA ILE A 34 26.31 18.91 16.98
C ILE A 34 26.81 20.20 16.32
N GLU A 35 25.97 21.22 16.18
CA GLU A 35 26.35 22.52 15.61
C GLU A 35 27.28 23.31 16.55
N ALA A 36 27.20 23.07 17.86
CA ALA A 36 28.12 23.63 18.84
C ALA A 36 29.47 22.89 18.93
N LEU A 37 29.66 21.78 18.19
CA LEU A 37 30.96 21.12 18.11
C LEU A 37 31.96 22.01 17.36
N PRO A 38 33.25 21.97 17.73
CA PRO A 38 34.29 22.77 17.08
C PRO A 38 34.63 22.30 15.66
N PHE A 39 33.90 21.32 15.12
CA PHE A 39 34.04 20.81 13.76
C PHE A 39 32.66 20.65 13.12
N THR A 40 32.56 21.09 11.88
CA THR A 40 31.33 20.98 11.10
C THR A 40 31.20 19.61 10.44
N SER A 41 29.97 19.20 10.11
CA SER A 41 29.71 17.96 9.36
C SER A 41 30.41 17.92 8.00
N LYS A 42 30.66 19.09 7.39
CA LYS A 42 31.41 19.23 6.12
C LYS A 42 32.89 18.93 6.30
N GLU A 43 33.51 19.45 7.36
CA GLU A 43 34.92 19.19 7.69
C GLU A 43 35.13 17.74 8.07
N LEU A 44 34.25 17.18 8.91
CA LEU A 44 34.31 15.77 9.29
C LEU A 44 34.23 14.86 8.04
N ARG A 45 33.35 15.18 7.09
CA ARG A 45 33.23 14.45 5.81
C ARG A 45 34.50 14.57 4.96
N GLN A 46 35.15 15.74 4.95
CA GLN A 46 36.36 15.97 4.16
C GLN A 46 37.54 15.19 4.75
N GLU A 47 37.71 15.21 6.07
CA GLU A 47 38.76 14.44 6.75
C GLU A 47 38.50 12.94 6.70
N THR A 48 37.26 12.49 6.92
CA THR A 48 36.88 11.07 6.77
C THR A 48 37.14 10.55 5.35
N GLY A 49 37.04 11.42 4.34
CA GLY A 49 37.34 11.06 2.94
C GLY A 49 38.82 10.87 2.65
N LYS A 50 39.72 11.43 3.48
CA LYS A 50 41.18 11.28 3.36
C LYS A 50 41.72 10.10 4.17
N ASP A 51 40.93 9.58 5.10
CA ASP A 51 41.29 8.47 5.95
C ASP A 51 41.52 7.18 5.14
N ILE A 52 42.54 6.41 5.51
CA ILE A 52 42.99 5.23 4.77
C ILE A 52 41.99 4.07 4.84
N GLU A 53 41.21 3.98 5.94
CA GLU A 53 40.23 2.92 6.18
C GLU A 53 38.81 3.41 5.83
N LEU A 54 38.44 4.60 6.30
CA LEU A 54 37.09 5.15 6.13
C LEU A 54 36.86 5.76 4.75
N GLY A 55 37.91 6.26 4.08
CA GLY A 55 37.81 6.81 2.73
C GLY A 55 37.29 5.80 1.70
N PRO A 56 37.90 4.60 1.59
CA PRO A 56 37.40 3.53 0.74
C PRO A 56 35.96 3.10 1.07
N LEU A 57 35.63 2.98 2.36
CA LEU A 57 34.28 2.62 2.81
C LEU A 57 33.25 3.69 2.41
N LEU A 58 33.57 4.97 2.60
CA LEU A 58 32.72 6.10 2.21
C LEU A 58 32.49 6.13 0.70
N LYS A 59 33.53 5.83 -0.09
CA LYS A 59 33.45 5.70 -1.55
C LYS A 59 32.54 4.53 -1.95
N ALA A 60 32.74 3.35 -1.36
CA ALA A 60 31.93 2.17 -1.61
C ALA A 60 30.45 2.39 -1.25
N LEU A 61 30.16 3.13 -0.17
CA LEU A 61 28.80 3.48 0.23
C LEU A 61 28.14 4.44 -0.76
N ARG A 62 28.89 5.40 -1.31
CA ARG A 62 28.39 6.33 -2.34
C ARG A 62 28.14 5.65 -3.68
N GLU A 63 29.05 4.77 -4.07
CA GLU A 63 28.98 4.02 -5.33
C GLU A 63 27.99 2.84 -5.24
N GLY A 64 27.62 2.41 -4.03
CA GLY A 64 26.69 1.31 -3.80
C GLY A 64 27.29 -0.07 -4.12
N ASN A 65 28.61 -0.22 -3.94
CA ASN A 65 29.36 -1.42 -4.33
C ASN A 65 29.62 -2.37 -3.14
N PHE A 66 28.63 -2.58 -2.28
CA PHE A 66 28.64 -3.63 -1.26
C PHE A 66 27.93 -4.88 -1.78
N ARG A 67 28.26 -6.05 -1.19
CA ARG A 67 27.67 -7.36 -1.55
C ARG A 67 26.18 -7.19 -1.82
N ARG A 68 25.79 -7.32 -3.09
CA ARG A 68 24.39 -7.24 -3.51
C ARG A 68 23.73 -8.55 -3.09
N MET A 69 23.11 -8.56 -1.91
CA MET A 69 22.01 -9.50 -1.70
C MET A 69 20.96 -9.15 -2.76
N SER A 70 20.64 -10.12 -3.61
CA SER A 70 19.71 -9.90 -4.70
C SER A 70 18.30 -9.72 -4.14
N TRP A 71 17.50 -8.88 -4.79
CA TRP A 71 16.07 -8.78 -4.47
C TRP A 71 15.37 -10.13 -4.59
N LYS A 72 15.89 -11.05 -5.44
CA LYS A 72 15.40 -12.42 -5.57
C LYS A 72 15.53 -13.21 -4.26
N GLU A 73 16.64 -13.07 -3.55
CA GLU A 73 16.85 -13.73 -2.25
C GLU A 73 15.90 -13.15 -1.19
N LEU A 74 15.75 -11.82 -1.15
CA LEU A 74 14.80 -11.17 -0.24
C LEU A 74 13.33 -11.53 -0.55
N HIS A 75 13.02 -11.76 -1.83
CA HIS A 75 11.68 -12.03 -2.32
C HIS A 75 11.33 -13.53 -2.36
N ALA A 76 12.28 -14.44 -2.14
CA ALA A 76 12.07 -15.88 -2.24
C ALA A 76 10.91 -16.41 -1.36
N GLY A 77 10.65 -15.75 -0.23
CA GLY A 77 9.54 -16.06 0.67
C GLY A 77 8.27 -15.24 0.46
N HIS A 78 8.17 -14.45 -0.62
CA HIS A 78 7.06 -13.51 -0.89
C HIS A 78 6.68 -12.64 0.32
N LEU A 79 7.70 -12.22 1.07
CA LEU A 79 7.51 -11.43 2.28
C LEU A 79 6.87 -10.09 1.91
N GLY A 80 6.01 -9.59 2.81
CA GLY A 80 5.45 -8.26 2.65
C GLY A 80 6.56 -7.20 2.55
N ILE A 81 6.29 -6.16 1.77
CA ILE A 81 7.27 -5.12 1.43
C ILE A 81 7.97 -4.49 2.64
N VAL A 82 7.23 -4.25 3.72
CA VAL A 82 7.77 -3.69 4.96
C VAL A 82 8.83 -4.61 5.57
N LYS A 83 8.59 -5.92 5.57
CA LYS A 83 9.50 -6.93 6.09
C LYS A 83 10.73 -7.10 5.19
N MET A 84 10.55 -7.10 3.87
CA MET A 84 11.66 -7.12 2.92
C MET A 84 12.60 -5.92 3.14
N LYS A 85 12.06 -4.71 3.30
CA LYS A 85 12.85 -3.50 3.61
C LYS A 85 13.59 -3.63 4.94
N ALA A 86 12.93 -4.14 5.98
CA ALA A 86 13.55 -4.31 7.30
C ALA A 86 14.75 -5.28 7.24
N ILE A 87 14.60 -6.43 6.58
CA ILE A 87 15.69 -7.41 6.40
C ILE A 87 16.80 -6.82 5.54
N ALA A 88 16.47 -6.16 4.44
CA ALA A 88 17.46 -5.57 3.56
C ALA A 88 18.33 -4.56 4.32
N ARG A 89 17.71 -3.65 5.08
CA ARG A 89 18.41 -2.61 5.86
C ARG A 89 19.23 -3.17 7.03
N SER A 90 18.99 -4.40 7.50
CA SER A 90 19.81 -5.02 8.55
C SER A 90 21.08 -5.69 8.04
N PHE A 91 21.15 -6.03 6.75
CA PHE A 91 22.28 -6.80 6.20
C PHE A 91 23.03 -6.09 5.08
N VAL A 92 22.40 -5.18 4.34
CA VAL A 92 22.93 -4.64 3.09
C VAL A 92 22.52 -3.17 2.89
N TYR A 93 23.36 -2.43 2.16
CA TYR A 93 23.09 -1.05 1.78
C TYR A 93 23.49 -0.79 0.34
N TRP A 94 22.59 -0.15 -0.42
CA TRP A 94 22.89 0.49 -1.69
C TRP A 94 21.92 1.65 -1.96
N LYS A 95 22.28 2.51 -2.90
CA LYS A 95 21.45 3.65 -3.31
C LYS A 95 20.13 3.14 -3.90
N ASN A 96 19.00 3.63 -3.40
CA ASN A 96 17.64 3.28 -3.84
C ASN A 96 17.15 1.85 -3.48
N ILE A 97 17.76 1.19 -2.49
CA ILE A 97 17.32 -0.13 -1.99
C ILE A 97 15.81 -0.29 -1.81
N ASP A 98 15.14 0.72 -1.26
CA ASP A 98 13.70 0.69 -1.02
C ASP A 98 12.88 0.73 -2.32
N LYS A 99 13.34 1.51 -3.32
CA LYS A 99 12.67 1.61 -4.63
C LYS A 99 12.80 0.30 -5.39
N ASP A 100 13.98 -0.31 -5.36
CA ASP A 100 14.22 -1.59 -6.03
C ASP A 100 13.35 -2.71 -5.40
N ILE A 101 13.20 -2.70 -4.07
CA ILE A 101 12.31 -3.63 -3.34
C ILE A 101 10.83 -3.38 -3.68
N GLU A 102 10.41 -2.11 -3.75
CA GLU A 102 9.06 -1.73 -4.18
C GLU A 102 8.74 -2.20 -5.58
N GLU A 103 9.64 -1.95 -6.53
CA GLU A 103 9.46 -2.33 -7.92
C GLU A 103 9.45 -3.87 -8.10
N ALA A 104 10.35 -4.58 -7.42
CA ALA A 104 10.35 -6.04 -7.41
C ALA A 104 9.05 -6.62 -6.83
N SER A 105 8.55 -6.09 -5.71
CA SER A 105 7.30 -6.55 -5.09
C SER A 105 6.09 -6.23 -5.96
N LYS A 106 6.08 -5.08 -6.66
CA LYS A 106 4.98 -4.64 -7.53
C LYS A 106 4.90 -5.47 -8.81
N ASN A 107 6.05 -5.87 -9.36
CA ASN A 107 6.15 -6.65 -10.59
C ASN A 107 6.03 -8.17 -10.37
N CYS A 108 5.89 -8.63 -9.11
CA CYS A 108 5.71 -10.04 -8.81
C CYS A 108 4.27 -10.50 -9.09
N VAL A 109 4.14 -11.47 -9.99
CA VAL A 109 2.85 -12.07 -10.39
C VAL A 109 2.16 -12.76 -9.22
N ASP A 110 2.89 -13.52 -8.41
CA ASP A 110 2.31 -14.26 -7.29
C ASP A 110 1.86 -13.31 -6.17
N CYS A 111 2.67 -12.30 -5.82
CA CYS A 111 2.25 -11.29 -4.86
C CYS A 111 1.03 -10.50 -5.33
N ALA A 112 0.90 -10.24 -6.63
CA ALA A 112 -0.28 -9.59 -7.19
C ALA A 112 -1.53 -10.48 -7.10
N ARG A 113 -1.39 -11.79 -7.35
CA ARG A 113 -2.48 -12.78 -7.26
C ARG A 113 -3.03 -12.96 -5.84
N TYR A 114 -2.17 -12.93 -4.83
CA TYR A 114 -2.55 -13.12 -3.42
C TYR A 114 -2.75 -11.81 -2.66
N LYS A 115 -2.72 -10.66 -3.36
CA LYS A 115 -2.94 -9.36 -2.72
C LYS A 115 -4.38 -9.28 -2.21
N ALA A 116 -4.54 -8.79 -0.98
CA ALA A 116 -5.86 -8.53 -0.42
C ALA A 116 -6.64 -7.54 -1.29
N ASP A 117 -7.96 -7.72 -1.34
CA ASP A 117 -8.85 -6.80 -2.01
C ASP A 117 -8.69 -5.37 -1.45
N PRO A 118 -8.82 -4.34 -2.29
CA PRO A 118 -8.84 -2.96 -1.81
C PRO A 118 -9.99 -2.77 -0.82
N THR A 119 -9.86 -1.77 0.04
CA THR A 119 -10.96 -1.36 0.92
C THR A 119 -12.22 -1.17 0.11
N LYS A 120 -13.32 -1.81 0.54
CA LYS A 120 -14.61 -1.69 -0.15
C LYS A 120 -14.94 -0.22 -0.35
N ALA A 121 -15.37 0.13 -1.56
CA ALA A 121 -15.82 1.48 -1.85
C ALA A 121 -16.95 1.87 -0.88
N LYS A 122 -17.04 3.17 -0.54
CA LYS A 122 -18.17 3.67 0.25
C LYS A 122 -19.46 3.34 -0.50
N VAL A 123 -20.40 2.70 0.19
CA VAL A 123 -21.72 2.40 -0.37
C VAL A 123 -22.41 3.73 -0.65
N HIS A 124 -22.74 3.99 -1.92
CA HIS A 124 -23.60 5.10 -2.31
C HIS A 124 -25.06 4.62 -2.21
N TYR A 125 -25.87 5.32 -1.45
CA TYR A 125 -27.30 5.03 -1.35
C TYR A 125 -28.05 5.71 -2.49
N TRP A 126 -29.01 5.02 -3.08
CA TRP A 126 -29.96 5.62 -4.01
C TRP A 126 -30.95 6.49 -3.25
N GLU A 127 -31.38 7.59 -3.86
CA GLU A 127 -32.49 8.39 -3.33
C GLU A 127 -33.76 7.53 -3.27
N TYR A 128 -34.48 7.63 -2.16
CA TYR A 128 -35.73 6.91 -2.01
C TYR A 128 -36.80 7.53 -2.93
N PRO A 129 -37.54 6.75 -3.72
CA PRO A 129 -38.60 7.29 -4.57
C PRO A 129 -39.65 8.03 -3.73
N SER A 130 -40.20 9.11 -4.26
CA SER A 130 -41.20 9.95 -3.60
C SER A 130 -42.64 9.43 -3.76
N MET A 131 -42.89 8.63 -4.80
CA MET A 131 -44.20 8.08 -5.09
C MET A 131 -44.14 6.66 -5.68
N PRO A 132 -45.24 5.87 -5.59
CA PRO A 132 -45.31 4.56 -6.25
C PRO A 132 -45.04 4.66 -7.75
N TRP A 133 -44.39 3.64 -8.31
CA TRP A 133 -44.04 3.48 -9.72
C TRP A 133 -42.94 4.42 -10.24
N GLU A 134 -42.26 5.15 -9.38
CA GLU A 134 -41.13 6.02 -9.76
C GLU A 134 -39.84 5.20 -10.00
N HIS A 135 -39.56 4.23 -9.13
CA HIS A 135 -38.41 3.32 -9.24
C HIS A 135 -38.90 1.87 -9.17
N ILE A 136 -38.58 1.08 -10.20
CA ILE A 136 -38.98 -0.32 -10.30
C ILE A 136 -37.72 -1.19 -10.30
N HIS A 137 -37.66 -2.15 -9.39
CA HIS A 137 -36.65 -3.20 -9.40
C HIS A 137 -37.20 -4.43 -10.12
N VAL A 138 -36.44 -4.91 -11.09
CA VAL A 138 -36.83 -6.07 -11.90
C VAL A 138 -35.76 -7.12 -11.78
N ASP A 139 -36.14 -8.35 -11.47
CA ASP A 139 -35.22 -9.47 -11.33
C ASP A 139 -35.85 -10.81 -11.76
N PHE A 140 -35.03 -11.83 -11.92
CA PHE A 140 -35.45 -13.20 -12.16
C PHE A 140 -35.08 -14.09 -10.98
N ALA A 141 -36.06 -14.81 -10.43
CA ALA A 141 -35.83 -15.85 -9.46
C ALA A 141 -36.00 -17.22 -10.11
N GLY A 142 -34.95 -18.04 -10.12
CA GLY A 142 -35.06 -19.41 -10.62
C GLY A 142 -33.72 -20.08 -10.92
N PRO A 143 -33.75 -21.37 -11.28
CA PRO A 143 -34.95 -22.22 -11.36
C PRO A 143 -35.36 -22.76 -9.98
N ILE A 144 -36.64 -22.59 -9.62
CA ILE A 144 -37.27 -23.18 -8.43
C ILE A 144 -38.37 -24.11 -8.92
N PHE A 145 -38.28 -25.41 -8.60
CA PHE A 145 -39.15 -26.45 -9.16
C PHE A 145 -39.27 -26.39 -10.69
N GLU A 146 -38.14 -26.19 -11.39
CA GLU A 146 -38.08 -26.05 -12.87
C GLU A 146 -38.80 -24.82 -13.45
N HIS A 147 -39.21 -23.88 -12.61
CA HIS A 147 -39.83 -22.63 -13.04
C HIS A 147 -38.90 -21.45 -12.76
N THR A 148 -38.90 -20.49 -13.69
CA THR A 148 -38.29 -19.19 -13.49
C THR A 148 -39.40 -18.16 -13.29
N PHE A 149 -39.23 -17.26 -12.34
CA PHE A 149 -40.18 -16.22 -12.00
C PHE A 149 -39.59 -14.86 -12.34
N PHE A 150 -40.36 -14.03 -13.00
CA PHE A 150 -40.03 -12.64 -13.24
C PHE A 150 -40.65 -11.80 -12.13
N LEU A 151 -39.80 -11.10 -11.39
CA LEU A 151 -40.16 -10.30 -10.23
C LEU A 151 -40.10 -8.84 -10.61
N ILE A 152 -41.18 -8.11 -10.37
CA ILE A 152 -41.26 -6.66 -10.49
C ILE A 152 -41.60 -6.12 -9.10
N VAL A 153 -40.73 -5.29 -8.54
CA VAL A 153 -40.91 -4.70 -7.22
C VAL A 153 -40.92 -3.19 -7.33
N ASP A 154 -42.01 -2.56 -6.91
CA ASP A 154 -42.05 -1.11 -6.72
C ASP A 154 -41.19 -0.71 -5.51
N ALA A 155 -40.20 0.16 -5.73
CA ALA A 155 -39.24 0.51 -4.70
C ALA A 155 -39.87 1.38 -3.59
N HIS A 156 -40.95 2.11 -3.87
CA HIS A 156 -41.62 2.97 -2.88
C HIS A 156 -42.57 2.17 -1.97
N SER A 157 -43.54 1.46 -2.55
CA SER A 157 -44.58 0.72 -1.82
C SER A 157 -44.16 -0.68 -1.39
N LYS A 158 -43.04 -1.19 -1.94
CA LYS A 158 -42.60 -2.59 -1.80
C LYS A 158 -43.60 -3.59 -2.36
N TRP A 159 -44.51 -3.15 -3.24
CA TRP A 159 -45.44 -4.02 -3.94
C TRP A 159 -44.69 -4.94 -4.90
N LEU A 160 -45.01 -6.23 -4.86
CA LEU A 160 -44.36 -7.27 -5.65
C LEU A 160 -45.37 -7.87 -6.65
N GLU A 161 -45.01 -7.83 -7.92
CA GLU A 161 -45.67 -8.60 -8.98
C GLU A 161 -44.75 -9.74 -9.43
N VAL A 162 -45.33 -10.94 -9.54
CA VAL A 162 -44.60 -12.16 -9.90
C VAL A 162 -45.24 -12.81 -11.09
N TYR A 163 -44.45 -13.03 -12.15
CA TYR A 163 -44.89 -13.66 -13.37
C TYR A 163 -44.12 -14.97 -13.61
N PRO A 164 -44.79 -16.13 -13.63
CA PRO A 164 -44.13 -17.39 -13.97
C PRO A 164 -43.75 -17.43 -15.46
N MET A 165 -42.49 -17.73 -15.75
CA MET A 165 -41.94 -17.78 -17.11
C MET A 165 -41.44 -19.18 -17.47
N LYS A 166 -41.94 -19.70 -18.60
CA LYS A 166 -41.48 -20.96 -19.22
C LYS A 166 -40.14 -20.80 -19.96
N THR A 167 -39.78 -19.58 -20.36
CA THR A 167 -38.58 -19.23 -21.13
C THR A 167 -38.18 -17.79 -20.80
N THR A 168 -36.89 -17.53 -20.60
CA THR A 168 -36.33 -16.21 -20.30
C THR A 168 -35.86 -15.53 -21.58
N THR A 169 -36.77 -15.24 -22.50
CA THR A 169 -36.47 -14.53 -23.77
C THR A 169 -36.95 -13.09 -23.73
N THR A 170 -36.16 -12.16 -24.26
CA THR A 170 -36.43 -10.70 -24.23
C THR A 170 -37.80 -10.32 -24.78
N LYS A 171 -38.30 -11.01 -25.81
CA LYS A 171 -39.62 -10.78 -26.43
C LYS A 171 -40.81 -11.03 -25.49
N LYS A 172 -40.58 -11.73 -24.37
CA LYS A 172 -41.61 -12.02 -23.37
C LYS A 172 -41.48 -11.12 -22.14
N THR A 173 -40.38 -10.37 -22.05
CA THR A 173 -40.04 -9.48 -20.93
C THR A 173 -40.40 -8.02 -21.23
N ILE A 174 -40.47 -7.63 -22.51
CA ILE A 174 -40.73 -6.26 -23.00
C ILE A 174 -41.79 -6.29 -24.11
#